data_AF-A0A318IPT1-F1
#
_entry.id   AF-A0A318IPT1-F1
#
_cell.length_a   1.000
_cell.length_b   1.000
_cell.length_c   1.000
_cell.angle_alpha   90.00
_cell.angle_beta   90.00
_cell.angle_gamma   90.00
#
_symmetry.space_group_name_H-M   'P 1'
#
loop_
_entity.id
_entity.type
_entity.pdbx_description
1 polymer ?
#
loop_
_entity_poly.entity_id
_entity_poly.type
_entity_poly.pdbx_seq_one_letter_code
_entity_poly.pdbx_strand_id
1 'polypeptide(L)'
;MSDQENRPSSPWSSESHENPLVGKYERWKQGDWSTDIIIGGLDYPINIVAKGNEPCKAQLDRFTELIARLPEIIASSNLLDAPTDEWRNKHPEYRLASARISFIRLHEDGSFYFWLDAYPQDDWAPGFDISPDFKVTLAEWGV
;
A
#
# COMPACT_ATOMS: atom_id res chain seq x y z
N MET A 1 -8.20 -46.04 4.90
CA MET A 1 -9.09 -44.87 4.73
C MET A 1 -8.32 -43.71 5.34
N SER A 2 -7.84 -42.81 4.47
CA SER A 2 -6.90 -41.76 4.88
C SER A 2 -7.62 -40.72 5.72
N ASP A 3 -7.11 -40.49 6.93
CA ASP A 3 -7.43 -39.32 7.73
C ASP A 3 -6.96 -38.09 6.95
N GLN A 4 -7.88 -37.50 6.19
CA GLN A 4 -7.68 -36.23 5.52
C GLN A 4 -7.65 -35.18 6.63
N GLU A 5 -6.43 -34.84 7.07
CA GLU A 5 -6.15 -33.83 8.07
C GLU A 5 -6.96 -32.57 7.75
N ASN A 6 -7.96 -32.32 8.59
CA ASN A 6 -8.74 -31.09 8.61
C ASN A 6 -7.82 -30.00 9.21
N ARG A 7 -6.77 -29.61 8.47
CA ARG A 7 -5.91 -28.50 8.87
C ARG A 7 -6.75 -27.23 8.77
N PRO A 8 -6.89 -26.44 9.84
CA PRO A 8 -7.55 -25.15 9.76
C PRO A 8 -6.82 -24.35 8.69
N SER A 9 -7.53 -23.99 7.62
CA SER A 9 -6.93 -23.25 6.54
C SER A 9 -6.44 -21.92 7.09
N SER A 10 -5.16 -21.60 6.85
CA SER A 10 -4.57 -20.36 7.32
C SER A 10 -5.48 -19.18 6.98
N PRO A 11 -5.73 -18.25 7.93
CA PRO A 11 -6.47 -17.02 7.63
C PRO A 11 -5.77 -16.17 6.56
N TRP A 12 -4.51 -16.51 6.23
CA TRP A 12 -3.67 -15.91 5.20
C TRP A 12 -3.67 -16.67 3.87
N SER A 13 -4.61 -17.60 3.65
CA SER A 13 -4.73 -18.25 2.35
C SER A 13 -5.35 -17.31 1.32
N SER A 14 -4.73 -17.26 0.15
CA SER A 14 -5.24 -16.54 -1.02
C SER A 14 -5.54 -17.52 -2.16
N GLU A 15 -6.39 -17.07 -3.08
CA GLU A 15 -6.66 -17.72 -4.35
C GLU A 15 -6.31 -16.76 -5.50
N SER A 16 -5.56 -17.26 -6.48
CA SER A 16 -5.23 -16.50 -7.69
C SER A 16 -6.43 -16.44 -8.64
N HIS A 17 -6.72 -15.24 -9.15
CA HIS A 17 -7.79 -14.98 -10.11
C HIS A 17 -7.31 -14.02 -11.22
N GLU A 18 -8.10 -13.89 -12.28
CA GLU A 18 -7.90 -12.91 -13.35
C GLU A 18 -9.07 -11.92 -13.40
N ASN A 19 -8.77 -10.66 -13.70
CA ASN A 19 -9.76 -9.59 -13.89
C ASN A 19 -9.29 -8.66 -15.03
N PRO A 20 -10.17 -8.24 -15.95
CA PRO A 20 -9.77 -7.41 -17.10
C PRO A 20 -9.20 -6.04 -16.71
N LEU A 21 -9.43 -5.55 -15.49
CA LEU A 21 -8.94 -4.25 -15.03
C LEU A 21 -7.50 -4.30 -14.52
N VAL A 22 -7.09 -5.41 -13.91
CA VAL A 22 -5.79 -5.51 -13.22
C VAL A 22 -4.96 -6.72 -13.63
N GLY A 23 -5.45 -7.56 -14.54
CA GLY A 23 -4.83 -8.83 -14.87
C GLY A 23 -4.96 -9.81 -13.70
N LYS A 24 -3.83 -10.41 -13.30
CA LYS A 24 -3.81 -11.37 -12.20
C LYS A 24 -3.94 -10.66 -10.86
N TYR A 25 -4.76 -11.19 -9.96
CA TYR A 25 -4.87 -10.72 -8.58
C TYR A 25 -5.07 -11.88 -7.62
N GLU A 26 -4.80 -11.64 -6.34
CA GLU A 26 -5.00 -12.59 -5.25
C GLU A 26 -6.22 -12.18 -4.44
N ARG A 27 -7.16 -13.11 -4.22
CA ARG A 27 -8.29 -12.93 -3.30
C ARG A 27 -7.97 -13.60 -1.97
N TRP A 28 -8.10 -12.86 -0.88
CA TRP A 28 -7.77 -13.29 0.46
C TRP A 28 -9.05 -13.76 1.16
N LYS A 29 -8.98 -14.82 1.97
CA LYS A 29 -10.16 -15.33 2.69
C LYS A 29 -10.87 -14.32 3.59
N GLN A 30 -10.16 -13.29 4.02
CA GLN A 30 -10.67 -12.22 4.89
C GLN A 30 -11.50 -11.18 4.11
N GLY A 31 -11.72 -11.39 2.81
CA GLY A 31 -12.51 -10.49 1.96
C GLY A 31 -11.73 -9.29 1.44
N ASP A 32 -10.41 -9.42 1.32
CA ASP A 32 -9.54 -8.46 0.63
C ASP A 32 -9.10 -9.05 -0.71
N TRP A 33 -8.71 -8.19 -1.64
CA TRP A 33 -7.95 -8.59 -2.82
C TRP A 33 -6.66 -7.77 -2.93
N SER A 34 -5.63 -8.34 -3.58
CA SER A 34 -4.36 -7.66 -3.82
C SER A 34 -3.81 -7.92 -5.22
N THR A 35 -3.06 -6.98 -5.77
CA THR A 35 -2.31 -7.19 -7.03
C THR A 35 -1.12 -6.23 -7.10
N ASP A 36 -0.11 -6.62 -7.86
CA ASP A 36 0.99 -5.74 -8.26
C ASP A 36 0.67 -5.16 -9.63
N ILE A 37 0.51 -3.83 -9.72
CA ILE A 37 0.07 -3.15 -10.94
C ILE A 37 0.74 -1.79 -11.13
N ILE A 38 0.91 -1.39 -12.39
CA ILE A 38 1.30 -0.04 -12.78
C ILE A 38 0.02 0.80 -12.94
N ILE A 39 -0.15 1.83 -12.10
CA ILE A 39 -1.37 2.67 -12.06
C ILE A 39 -0.99 4.11 -11.72
N GLY A 40 -1.88 5.07 -12.00
CA GLY A 40 -1.74 6.45 -11.51
C GLY A 40 -0.56 7.22 -12.11
N GLY A 41 -0.10 6.84 -13.31
CA GLY A 41 1.04 7.48 -13.98
C GLY A 41 2.41 7.05 -13.46
N LEU A 42 2.47 6.06 -12.57
CA LEU A 42 3.72 5.41 -12.19
C LEU A 42 4.32 4.65 -13.38
N ASP A 43 5.63 4.54 -13.43
CA ASP A 43 6.40 3.73 -14.39
C ASP A 43 6.89 2.40 -13.77
N TYR A 44 6.43 2.09 -12.56
CA TYR A 44 6.75 0.88 -11.82
C TYR A 44 5.51 0.26 -11.16
N PRO A 45 5.51 -1.07 -10.92
CA PRO A 45 4.41 -1.73 -10.24
C PRO A 45 4.44 -1.41 -8.75
N ILE A 46 3.24 -1.26 -8.18
CA ILE A 46 3.03 -1.16 -6.73
C ILE A 46 2.03 -2.23 -6.31
N ASN A 47 2.13 -2.67 -5.06
CA ASN A 47 1.10 -3.53 -4.49
C ASN A 47 -0.10 -2.67 -4.06
N ILE A 48 -1.28 -2.99 -4.57
CA ILE A 48 -2.54 -2.40 -4.09
C ILE A 48 -3.40 -3.47 -3.44
N VAL A 49 -4.05 -3.12 -2.33
CA VAL A 49 -5.03 -3.97 -1.62
C VAL A 49 -6.31 -3.20 -1.42
N ALA A 50 -7.46 -3.84 -1.68
CA ALA A 50 -8.75 -3.28 -1.32
C ALA A 50 -9.71 -4.34 -0.78
N LYS A 51 -10.72 -3.87 -0.06
CA LYS A 51 -11.81 -4.70 0.44
C LYS A 51 -12.73 -5.18 -0.69
N GLY A 52 -13.37 -6.31 -0.47
CA GLY A 52 -14.24 -6.99 -1.44
C GLY A 52 -13.56 -8.17 -2.13
N ASN A 53 -14.35 -8.89 -2.93
CA ASN A 53 -13.91 -10.12 -3.57
C ASN A 53 -13.26 -9.90 -4.94
N GLU A 54 -13.46 -8.74 -5.58
CA GLU A 54 -12.91 -8.49 -6.91
C GLU A 54 -12.53 -7.02 -7.10
N PRO A 55 -11.50 -6.75 -7.92
CA PRO A 55 -11.18 -5.40 -8.36
C PRO A 55 -12.33 -4.77 -9.13
N CYS A 56 -12.68 -3.54 -8.78
CA CYS A 56 -13.66 -2.75 -9.53
C CYS A 56 -13.11 -1.38 -9.94
N LYS A 57 -13.72 -0.80 -10.98
CA LYS A 57 -13.26 0.48 -11.53
C LYS A 57 -13.24 1.60 -10.49
N ALA A 58 -14.26 1.67 -9.63
CA ALA A 58 -14.34 2.70 -8.59
C ALA A 58 -13.14 2.65 -7.62
N GLN A 59 -12.66 1.46 -7.27
CA GLN A 59 -11.47 1.31 -6.42
C GLN A 59 -10.21 1.78 -7.15
N LEU A 60 -10.04 1.42 -8.43
CA LEU A 60 -8.89 1.87 -9.24
C LEU A 60 -8.87 3.38 -9.47
N ASP A 61 -10.04 3.99 -9.66
CA ASP A 61 -10.17 5.44 -9.75
C ASP A 61 -9.69 6.11 -8.44
N ARG A 62 -10.03 5.52 -7.28
CA ARG A 62 -9.61 6.00 -5.96
C ARG A 62 -8.11 5.87 -5.72
N PHE A 63 -7.48 4.76 -6.12
CA PHE A 63 -6.03 4.62 -6.08
C PHE A 63 -5.34 5.65 -6.97
N THR A 64 -5.83 5.84 -8.19
CA THR A 64 -5.31 6.83 -9.14
C THR A 64 -5.41 8.25 -8.58
N GLU A 65 -6.54 8.59 -7.95
CA GLU A 65 -6.75 9.87 -7.29
C GLU A 65 -5.77 10.08 -6.13
N LEU A 66 -5.59 9.08 -5.25
CA LEU A 66 -4.61 9.17 -4.18
C LEU A 66 -3.20 9.43 -4.73
N ILE A 67 -2.75 8.63 -5.70
CA ILE A 67 -1.39 8.71 -6.28
C ILE A 67 -1.13 10.10 -6.85
N ALA A 68 -2.10 10.68 -7.56
CA ALA A 68 -1.98 12.03 -8.11
C ALA A 68 -1.84 13.11 -7.01
N ARG A 69 -2.37 12.86 -5.80
CA ARG A 69 -2.34 13.79 -4.67
C ARG A 69 -1.18 13.55 -3.70
N LEU A 70 -0.48 12.42 -3.81
CA LEU A 70 0.63 12.08 -2.89
C LEU A 70 1.70 13.16 -2.76
N PRO A 71 2.14 13.87 -3.82
CA PRO A 71 3.12 14.95 -3.65
C PRO A 71 2.64 16.08 -2.71
N GLU A 72 1.36 16.46 -2.80
CA GLU A 72 0.74 17.45 -1.92
C GLU A 72 0.56 16.91 -0.49
N ILE A 73 0.10 15.66 -0.37
CA ILE A 73 -0.08 14.97 0.91
C ILE A 73 1.24 14.86 1.67
N ILE A 74 2.31 14.43 1.01
CA ILE A 74 3.64 14.30 1.62
C ILE A 74 4.17 15.68 2.03
N ALA A 75 4.09 16.68 1.14
CA ALA A 75 4.57 18.03 1.43
C ALA A 75 3.79 18.73 2.56
N SER A 76 2.51 18.40 2.73
CA SER A 76 1.67 18.92 3.81
C SER A 76 1.70 18.07 5.09
N SER A 77 2.31 16.89 5.04
CA SER A 77 2.48 16.05 6.21
C SER A 77 3.48 16.69 7.18
N ASN A 78 3.21 16.57 8.49
CA ASN A 78 4.17 16.99 9.52
C ASN A 78 5.27 15.91 9.75
N LEU A 79 5.48 15.01 8.79
CA LEU A 79 6.47 13.95 8.93
C LEU A 79 7.87 14.53 8.75
N LEU A 80 8.77 14.21 9.67
CA LEU A 80 10.17 14.60 9.56
C LEU A 80 10.81 13.90 8.35
N ASP A 81 11.75 14.56 7.68
CA ASP A 81 12.49 13.98 6.54
C ASP A 81 13.27 12.70 6.87
N ALA A 82 13.52 12.44 8.15
CA ALA A 82 14.19 11.24 8.65
C ALA A 82 13.67 10.91 10.06
N PRO A 83 13.63 9.63 10.46
CA PRO A 83 13.20 9.21 11.79
C PRO A 83 14.21 9.60 12.88
N THR A 84 15.50 9.57 12.55
CA THR A 84 16.61 9.93 13.44
C THR A 84 17.77 10.56 12.67
N ASP A 85 18.64 11.29 13.36
CA ASP A 85 19.87 11.82 12.76
C ASP A 85 20.84 10.71 12.33
N GLU A 86 20.90 9.60 13.06
CA GLU A 86 21.71 8.44 12.69
C GLU A 86 21.23 7.85 11.35
N TRP A 87 19.92 7.70 11.19
CA TRP A 87 19.31 7.22 9.94
C TRP A 87 19.62 8.17 8.78
N ARG A 88 19.48 9.49 9.00
CA ARG A 88 19.83 10.52 8.01
C ARG A 88 21.27 10.41 7.54
N ASN A 89 22.20 10.16 8.47
CA ASN A 89 23.62 10.02 8.15
C ASN A 89 23.94 8.73 7.39
N LYS A 90 23.19 7.65 7.64
CA LYS A 90 23.31 6.39 6.89
C LYS A 90 22.75 6.52 5.47
N HIS A 91 21.70 7.34 5.29
CA HIS A 91 20.95 7.46 4.05
C HIS A 91 20.92 8.90 3.52
N PRO A 92 22.08 9.51 3.21
CA PRO A 92 22.19 10.93 2.87
C PRO A 92 21.49 11.31 1.56
N GLU A 93 21.21 10.33 0.69
CA GLU A 93 20.53 10.51 -0.60
C GLU A 93 19.01 10.32 -0.50
N TYR A 94 18.49 9.83 0.63
CA TYR A 94 17.06 9.61 0.77
C TYR A 94 16.30 10.93 0.80
N ARG A 95 15.24 11.03 0.01
CA ARG A 95 14.33 12.18 0.00
C ARG A 95 12.92 11.65 0.07
N LEU A 96 12.19 11.99 1.14
CA LEU A 96 10.80 11.59 1.33
C LEU A 96 9.92 11.95 0.12
N ALA A 97 10.13 13.15 -0.44
CA ALA A 97 9.41 13.63 -1.63
C ALA A 97 9.67 12.83 -2.92
N SER A 98 10.68 11.97 -2.95
CA SER A 98 11.04 11.13 -4.11
C SER A 98 10.99 9.64 -3.79
N ALA A 99 10.55 9.28 -2.57
CA ALA A 99 10.44 7.89 -2.18
C ALA A 99 9.36 7.18 -3.01
N ARG A 100 9.65 5.96 -3.43
CA ARG A 100 8.71 5.14 -4.21
C ARG A 100 7.63 4.60 -3.30
N ILE A 101 6.44 4.41 -3.84
CA ILE A 101 5.34 3.79 -3.10
C ILE A 101 5.60 2.29 -3.10
N SER A 102 5.59 1.67 -1.93
CA SER A 102 5.71 0.21 -1.79
C SER A 102 4.33 -0.44 -1.93
N PHE A 103 3.36 0.13 -1.20
CA PHE A 103 2.06 -0.46 -0.99
C PHE A 103 0.97 0.59 -0.72
N ILE A 104 -0.25 0.35 -1.21
CA ILE A 104 -1.44 1.12 -0.85
C ILE A 104 -2.60 0.17 -0.49
N ARG A 105 -3.22 0.40 0.67
CA ARG A 105 -4.50 -0.20 1.08
C ARG A 105 -5.64 0.81 0.94
N LEU A 106 -6.76 0.38 0.38
CA LEU A 106 -8.04 1.08 0.42
C LEU A 106 -9.01 0.33 1.36
N HIS A 107 -9.49 1.02 2.38
CA HIS A 107 -10.44 0.49 3.38
C HIS A 107 -11.90 0.64 2.90
N GLU A 108 -12.83 -0.06 3.57
CA GLU A 108 -14.27 -0.03 3.22
C GLU A 108 -14.89 1.36 3.35
N ASP A 109 -14.41 2.16 4.31
CA ASP A 109 -14.88 3.53 4.56
C ASP A 109 -14.30 4.55 3.56
N GLY A 110 -13.45 4.11 2.64
CA GLY A 110 -12.79 4.95 1.65
C GLY A 110 -11.50 5.63 2.12
N SER A 111 -11.06 5.34 3.36
CA SER A 111 -9.75 5.74 3.86
C SER A 111 -8.64 4.90 3.22
N PHE A 112 -7.41 5.40 3.29
CA PHE A 112 -6.24 4.71 2.77
C PHE A 112 -5.17 4.58 3.84
N TYR A 113 -4.37 3.55 3.68
CA TYR A 113 -3.07 3.44 4.29
C TYR A 113 -2.04 3.20 3.20
N PHE A 114 -0.91 3.90 3.21
CA PHE A 114 0.17 3.63 2.27
C PHE A 114 1.54 3.76 2.91
N TRP A 115 2.48 2.96 2.40
CA TRP A 115 3.89 2.97 2.78
C TRP A 115 4.75 3.31 1.58
N LEU A 116 5.77 4.12 1.82
CA LEU A 116 6.85 4.34 0.85
C LEU A 116 8.01 3.41 1.17
N ASP A 117 8.81 3.09 0.17
CA ASP A 117 10.01 2.29 0.35
C ASP A 117 10.98 2.98 1.33
N ALA A 118 11.51 2.19 2.25
CA ALA A 118 12.74 2.50 2.97
C ALA A 118 13.94 2.15 2.08
N TYR A 119 15.01 2.95 2.13
CA TYR A 119 16.29 2.53 1.60
C TYR A 119 17.31 2.49 2.73
N PRO A 120 17.89 1.30 3.06
CA PRO A 120 17.59 -0.02 2.53
C PRO A 120 16.20 -0.53 2.96
N GLN A 121 15.71 -1.54 2.26
CA GLN A 121 14.32 -2.05 2.32
C GLN A 121 13.91 -2.65 3.68
N ASP A 122 14.87 -2.89 4.58
CA ASP A 122 14.65 -3.44 5.93
C ASP A 122 14.91 -2.40 7.05
N ASP A 123 14.83 -1.12 6.72
CA ASP A 123 15.01 0.00 7.65
C ASP A 123 13.71 0.81 7.76
N TRP A 124 13.72 1.88 8.55
CA TRP A 124 12.53 2.69 8.78
C TRP A 124 11.87 3.17 7.47
N ALA A 125 10.57 2.91 7.30
CA ALA A 125 9.74 3.31 6.18
C ALA A 125 8.70 4.35 6.61
N PRO A 126 8.44 5.39 5.81
CA PRO A 126 7.40 6.36 6.12
C PRO A 126 6.03 5.80 5.72
N GLY A 127 5.11 5.83 6.68
CA GLY A 127 3.74 5.37 6.55
C GLY A 127 2.74 6.49 6.81
N PHE A 128 1.60 6.40 6.14
CA PHE A 128 0.55 7.41 6.19
C PHE A 128 -0.82 6.76 6.26
N ASP A 129 -1.65 7.23 7.21
CA ASP A 129 -3.09 7.04 7.17
C ASP A 129 -3.76 8.28 6.60
N ILE A 130 -4.68 8.06 5.69
CA ILE A 130 -5.36 9.10 4.92
C ILE A 130 -6.87 8.91 5.04
N SER A 131 -7.58 9.95 5.47
CA SER A 131 -9.05 9.94 5.52
C SER A 131 -9.69 9.86 4.12
N PRO A 132 -11.00 9.56 4.01
CA PRO A 132 -11.67 9.47 2.71
C PRO A 132 -11.66 10.78 1.88
N ASP A 133 -11.52 11.93 2.54
CA ASP A 133 -11.37 13.25 1.91
C ASP A 133 -9.89 13.64 1.65
N PHE A 134 -8.98 12.66 1.73
CA PHE A 134 -7.54 12.76 1.48
C PHE A 134 -6.76 13.67 2.43
N LYS A 135 -7.18 13.74 3.70
CA LYS A 135 -6.39 14.43 4.73
C LYS A 135 -5.52 13.41 5.44
N VAL A 136 -4.29 13.82 5.74
CA VAL A 136 -3.40 13.03 6.60
C VAL A 136 -3.99 12.96 8.00
N THR A 137 -4.29 11.75 8.47
CA THR A 137 -4.71 11.49 9.85
C THR A 137 -3.57 10.99 10.71
N LEU A 138 -2.61 10.29 10.10
CA LEU A 138 -1.36 9.87 10.71
C LEU A 138 -0.25 9.92 9.68
N ALA A 139 0.93 10.36 10.09
CA ALA A 139 2.16 10.20 9.32
C ALA A 139 3.27 9.85 10.31
N GLU A 140 3.93 8.73 10.10
CA GLU A 140 4.96 8.23 11.00
C GLU A 140 6.03 7.45 10.25
N TRP A 141 7.17 7.28 10.91
CA TRP A 141 8.17 6.33 10.47
C TRP A 141 7.93 5.02 11.24
N GLY A 142 7.80 3.91 10.52
CA GLY A 142 7.67 2.55 11.07
C GLY A 142 8.86 1.67 10.69
N VAL A 143 9.07 0.57 11.42
CA VAL A 143 10.09 -0.47 11.12
C VAL A 143 9.38 -1.76 10.75
#